data_AF-A0AB37JD53-F1
#
_entry.id   AF-A0AB37JD53-F1
#
_cell.length_a   1.000
_cell.length_b   1.000
_cell.length_c   1.000
_cell.angle_alpha   90.00
_cell.angle_beta   90.00
_cell.angle_gamma   90.00
#
_symmetry.space_group_name_H-M   'P 1'
#
loop_
_entity.id
_entity.type
_entity.pdbx_description
1 polymer ?
#
loop_
_entity_poly.entity_id
_entity_poly.type
_entity_poly.pdbx_seq_one_letter_code
_entity_poly.pdbx_strand_id
1 'polypeptide(L)'
;MNFMKRAILSMKKRIGTSLILIAVFLIVTNLVLSGFTIQNASKKAADAARKKLGADVTLGLDFDKLGQQARETGEMPNPPKLNTKEADQLAKSKYVKDYNYIGNTFGISDGLKLVGASEREDEGKGKVGMAAVRGGSGSGTEIDMNASFMIEGVRKTALQESFKNGKSKIIDGKPITEQMKDQNVALMEKRLAELNNLKVGDKVKVQSGDKKETLEVEIIGIYETNEQAMGQQAPPIMDPANKLYMPHSTMKKLEVDQGISSVQVVYFLNDPQYIDAFKKEAKKSNIDFTYYKLDAHDSLYKQMIGPIENISSTSQMIIYIVSIAGAIILGLIIMLSIKGRRKEMGILLSIGEKKWKLMAQFVIEVVCVAILAFGLSVTTGAKVSQYIGDHLLSSEIAAASEETDTTRNGTVMMSGPGGTLQNQKEDPIDKIDVSITGEDVGKMGGIGLAIAIIATLLPALSILRLNPKQILLKDE
;
A
#
# COMPACT_ATOMS: atom_id res chain seq x y z
N MET A 1 -23.99 -45.76 -35.91
CA MET A 1 -23.55 -45.54 -34.51
C MET A 1 -23.43 -44.05 -34.24
N ASN A 2 -23.96 -43.53 -33.13
CA ASN A 2 -23.88 -42.09 -32.79
C ASN A 2 -22.41 -41.64 -32.65
N PHE A 3 -22.07 -40.45 -33.15
CA PHE A 3 -20.73 -39.86 -33.10
C PHE A 3 -20.21 -39.67 -31.66
N MET A 4 -21.10 -39.45 -30.69
CA MET A 4 -20.75 -39.44 -29.25
C MET A 4 -20.22 -40.79 -28.76
N LYS A 5 -20.88 -41.91 -29.14
CA LYS A 5 -20.40 -43.26 -28.80
C LYS A 5 -19.07 -43.56 -29.52
N ARG A 6 -18.91 -43.09 -30.76
CA ARG A 6 -17.63 -43.18 -31.49
C ARG A 6 -16.50 -42.42 -30.79
N ALA A 7 -16.77 -41.23 -30.24
CA ALA A 7 -15.78 -40.45 -29.50
C ALA A 7 -15.22 -41.23 -28.30
N ILE A 8 -16.10 -41.77 -27.46
CA ILE A 8 -15.71 -42.54 -26.26
C ILE A 8 -14.93 -43.81 -26.65
N LEU A 9 -15.38 -44.54 -27.67
CA LEU A 9 -14.69 -45.74 -28.16
C LEU A 9 -13.32 -45.40 -28.78
N SER A 10 -13.23 -44.28 -29.49
CA SER A 10 -11.98 -43.77 -30.07
C SER A 10 -10.94 -43.49 -28.97
N MET A 11 -11.36 -42.82 -27.89
CA MET A 11 -10.50 -42.56 -26.72
C MET A 11 -9.96 -43.86 -26.10
N LYS A 12 -10.81 -44.89 -25.95
CA LYS A 12 -10.37 -46.19 -25.42
C LYS A 12 -9.39 -46.91 -26.34
N LYS A 13 -9.63 -46.87 -27.66
CA LYS A 13 -8.77 -47.53 -28.65
C LYS A 13 -7.40 -46.86 -28.78
N ARG A 14 -7.32 -45.55 -28.53
CA ARG A 14 -6.09 -44.73 -28.70
C ARG A 14 -5.64 -44.12 -27.37
N ILE A 15 -5.47 -44.98 -26.37
CA ILE A 15 -5.20 -44.58 -24.99
C ILE A 15 -3.94 -43.70 -24.86
N GLY A 16 -2.90 -43.96 -25.66
CA GLY A 16 -1.67 -43.16 -25.63
C GLY A 16 -1.89 -41.69 -26.02
N THR A 17 -2.62 -41.43 -27.10
CA THR A 17 -2.94 -40.05 -27.52
C THR A 17 -3.87 -39.36 -26.52
N SER A 18 -4.84 -40.07 -25.97
CA SER A 18 -5.73 -39.54 -24.94
C SER A 18 -4.99 -39.21 -23.64
N LEU A 19 -4.03 -40.05 -23.22
CA LEU A 19 -3.20 -39.79 -22.04
C LEU A 19 -2.29 -38.57 -22.23
N ILE A 20 -1.67 -38.42 -23.41
CA ILE A 20 -0.86 -37.24 -23.74
C ILE A 20 -1.72 -35.98 -23.70
N LEU A 21 -2.92 -36.02 -24.29
CA LEU A 21 -3.87 -34.91 -24.23
C LEU A 21 -4.26 -34.58 -22.79
N ILE A 22 -4.59 -35.58 -21.95
CA ILE A 22 -4.91 -35.37 -20.53
C ILE A 22 -3.74 -34.71 -19.81
N ALA A 23 -2.51 -35.21 -19.99
CA ALA A 23 -1.32 -34.69 -19.33
C ALA A 23 -1.04 -33.23 -19.71
N VAL A 24 -1.06 -32.90 -21.00
CA VAL A 24 -0.85 -31.52 -21.47
C VAL A 24 -1.97 -30.61 -20.97
N PHE A 25 -3.22 -31.06 -21.03
CA PHE A 25 -4.35 -30.27 -20.55
C PHE A 25 -4.29 -30.03 -19.03
N LEU A 26 -3.85 -31.04 -18.27
CA LEU A 26 -3.64 -30.94 -16.82
C LEU A 26 -2.55 -29.93 -16.49
N ILE A 27 -1.43 -29.93 -17.23
CA ILE A 27 -0.35 -28.96 -17.05
C ILE A 27 -0.85 -27.54 -17.34
N VAL A 28 -1.51 -27.33 -18.49
CA VAL A 28 -2.03 -26.01 -18.89
C VAL A 28 -3.05 -25.51 -17.87
N THR A 29 -4.01 -26.35 -17.46
CA THR A 29 -5.05 -25.96 -16.50
C THR A 29 -4.48 -25.67 -15.11
N ASN A 30 -3.50 -26.43 -14.63
CA ASN A 30 -2.81 -26.14 -13.36
C ASN A 30 -2.07 -24.80 -13.39
N LEU A 31 -1.36 -24.51 -14.48
CA LEU A 31 -0.63 -23.25 -14.63
C LEU A 31 -1.57 -22.05 -14.77
N VAL A 32 -2.67 -22.19 -15.53
CA VAL A 32 -3.70 -21.15 -15.66
C VAL A 32 -4.43 -20.93 -14.34
N LEU A 33 -4.80 -22.00 -13.64
CA LEU A 33 -5.41 -21.93 -12.31
C LEU A 33 -4.49 -21.21 -11.34
N SER A 34 -3.22 -21.59 -11.31
CA SER A 34 -2.19 -20.94 -10.50
C SER A 34 -2.07 -19.44 -10.80
N GLY A 35 -2.09 -19.04 -12.07
CA GLY A 35 -2.07 -17.64 -12.43
C GLY A 35 -3.28 -16.86 -11.86
N PHE A 36 -4.49 -17.42 -11.94
CA PHE A 36 -5.68 -16.77 -11.38
C PHE A 36 -5.65 -16.69 -9.85
N THR A 37 -5.30 -17.79 -9.18
CA THR A 37 -5.27 -17.85 -7.72
C THR A 37 -4.23 -16.92 -7.15
N ILE A 38 -3.03 -16.85 -7.77
CA ILE A 38 -1.98 -15.91 -7.34
C ILE A 38 -2.45 -14.48 -7.59
N GLN A 39 -3.01 -14.17 -8.77
CA GLN A 39 -3.54 -12.83 -9.04
C GLN A 39 -4.59 -12.39 -8.01
N ASN A 40 -5.54 -13.27 -7.66
CA ASN A 40 -6.57 -12.96 -6.68
C ASN A 40 -6.02 -12.85 -5.26
N ALA A 41 -5.08 -13.71 -4.87
CA ALA A 41 -4.42 -13.64 -3.58
C ALA A 41 -3.58 -12.35 -3.44
N SER A 42 -2.82 -11.98 -4.47
CA SER A 42 -2.08 -10.71 -4.53
C SER A 42 -3.00 -9.50 -4.41
N LYS A 43 -4.15 -9.48 -5.11
CA LYS A 43 -5.12 -8.37 -4.97
C LYS A 43 -5.65 -8.24 -3.55
N LYS A 44 -6.03 -9.37 -2.92
CA LYS A 44 -6.47 -9.37 -1.52
C LYS A 44 -5.37 -8.91 -0.56
N ALA A 45 -4.13 -9.35 -0.78
CA ALA A 45 -2.98 -8.94 0.02
C ALA A 45 -2.70 -7.43 -0.14
N ALA A 46 -2.78 -6.90 -1.37
CA ALA A 46 -2.63 -5.47 -1.63
C ALA A 46 -3.74 -4.67 -0.94
N ASP A 47 -5.00 -5.10 -1.00
CA ASP A 47 -6.11 -4.43 -0.32
C ASP A 47 -5.96 -4.46 1.22
N ALA A 48 -5.45 -5.56 1.78
CA ALA A 48 -5.15 -5.64 3.20
C ALA A 48 -3.98 -4.73 3.60
N ALA A 49 -2.91 -4.68 2.80
CA ALA A 49 -1.78 -3.80 3.01
C ALA A 49 -2.19 -2.32 2.93
N ARG A 50 -3.01 -1.94 1.93
CA ARG A 50 -3.59 -0.60 1.81
C ARG A 50 -4.39 -0.19 3.04
N LYS A 51 -5.16 -1.12 3.61
CA LYS A 51 -5.93 -0.87 4.85
C LYS A 51 -5.03 -0.69 6.07
N LYS A 52 -3.89 -1.38 6.14
CA LYS A 52 -2.91 -1.24 7.23
C LYS A 52 -2.13 0.07 7.15
N LEU A 53 -1.67 0.44 5.96
CA LEU A 53 -0.90 1.67 5.71
C LEU A 53 -1.68 2.95 6.04
N GLY A 54 -3.00 2.86 6.12
CA GLY A 54 -3.85 4.02 6.33
C GLY A 54 -4.15 4.75 5.02
N ALA A 55 -5.23 5.52 5.05
CA ALA A 55 -5.71 6.29 3.91
C ALA A 55 -5.44 7.78 4.13
N ASP A 56 -4.31 8.15 4.72
CA ASP A 56 -4.02 9.56 5.02
C ASP A 56 -3.06 10.21 4.04
N VAL A 57 -3.29 11.50 3.81
CA VAL A 57 -2.47 12.36 2.97
C VAL A 57 -2.08 13.58 3.78
N THR A 58 -0.78 13.79 3.94
CA THR A 58 -0.20 14.90 4.66
C THR A 58 0.14 16.03 3.68
N LEU A 59 -0.50 17.17 3.88
CA LEU A 59 -0.10 18.44 3.29
C LEU A 59 0.90 19.11 4.21
N GLY A 60 2.14 19.25 3.74
CA GLY A 60 3.22 19.87 4.51
C GLY A 60 4.29 20.45 3.59
N LEU A 61 5.30 21.08 4.18
CA LEU A 61 6.43 21.62 3.43
C LEU A 61 7.24 20.49 2.77
N ASP A 62 7.67 20.73 1.54
CA ASP A 62 8.56 19.85 0.80
C ASP A 62 10.01 20.13 1.20
N PHE A 63 10.42 19.62 2.37
CA PHE A 63 11.78 19.82 2.90
C PHE A 63 12.88 19.32 1.95
N ASP A 64 12.58 18.33 1.09
CA ASP A 64 13.52 17.81 0.10
C ASP A 64 13.82 18.89 -0.95
N LYS A 65 12.77 19.49 -1.53
CA LYS A 65 12.92 20.61 -2.47
C LYS A 65 13.49 21.85 -1.83
N LEU A 66 13.04 22.21 -0.63
CA LEU A 66 13.55 23.36 0.11
C LEU A 66 15.05 23.23 0.39
N GLY A 67 15.50 22.03 0.78
CA GLY A 67 16.90 21.72 1.02
C GLY A 67 17.74 21.76 -0.27
N GLN A 68 17.22 21.26 -1.38
CA GLN A 68 17.87 21.37 -2.70
C GLN A 68 18.01 22.83 -3.12
N GLN A 69 16.94 23.62 -3.04
CA GLN A 69 16.96 25.03 -3.37
C GLN A 69 17.94 25.81 -2.49
N ALA A 70 18.01 25.51 -1.19
CA ALA A 70 18.97 26.14 -0.30
C ALA A 70 20.44 25.82 -0.66
N ARG A 71 20.71 24.58 -1.12
CA ARG A 71 22.06 24.20 -1.60
C ARG A 71 22.43 24.89 -2.91
N GLU A 72 21.46 25.10 -3.80
CA GLU A 72 21.68 25.73 -5.10
C GLU A 72 21.83 27.26 -5.00
N THR A 73 21.01 27.89 -4.15
CA THR A 73 20.94 29.37 -4.03
C THR A 73 21.80 29.92 -2.90
N GLY A 74 22.19 29.09 -1.93
CA GLY A 74 22.90 29.52 -0.72
C GLY A 74 22.02 30.21 0.33
N GLU A 75 20.73 30.40 0.05
CA GLU A 75 19.76 31.04 0.95
C GLU A 75 18.66 30.07 1.35
N MET A 76 18.19 30.12 2.61
CA MET A 76 17.02 29.34 3.02
C MET A 76 15.75 29.94 2.41
N PRO A 77 14.95 29.15 1.64
CA PRO A 77 13.69 29.64 1.12
C PRO A 77 12.73 29.98 2.26
N ASN A 78 11.96 31.05 2.07
CA ASN A 78 10.96 31.50 3.04
C ASN A 78 9.55 31.17 2.51
N PRO A 79 9.03 29.94 2.75
CA PRO A 79 7.73 29.52 2.22
C PRO A 79 6.59 30.35 2.84
N PRO A 80 5.52 30.64 2.07
CA PRO A 80 4.35 31.30 2.63
C PRO A 80 3.70 30.41 3.70
N LYS A 81 3.14 31.03 4.75
CA LYS A 81 2.39 30.30 5.78
C LYS A 81 1.18 29.60 5.17
N LEU A 82 0.94 28.36 5.58
CA LEU A 82 -0.18 27.58 5.07
C LEU A 82 -1.52 28.27 5.42
N ASN A 83 -2.32 28.56 4.39
CA ASN A 83 -3.63 29.14 4.58
C ASN A 83 -4.60 28.08 5.14
N THR A 84 -4.86 28.14 6.45
CA THR A 84 -5.79 27.22 7.12
C THR A 84 -7.20 27.17 6.50
N LYS A 85 -7.66 28.25 5.83
CA LYS A 85 -8.96 28.25 5.14
C LYS A 85 -8.98 27.35 3.91
N GLU A 86 -7.89 27.31 3.16
CA GLU A 86 -7.76 26.43 1.99
C GLU A 86 -7.65 24.97 2.43
N ALA A 87 -6.91 24.72 3.51
CA ALA A 87 -6.87 23.40 4.13
C ALA A 87 -8.26 22.93 4.62
N ASP A 88 -9.01 23.82 5.30
CA ASP A 88 -10.40 23.55 5.71
C ASP A 88 -11.33 23.31 4.51
N GLN A 89 -11.07 23.95 3.36
CA GLN A 89 -11.84 23.72 2.13
C GLN A 89 -11.54 22.34 1.54
N LEU A 90 -10.28 21.91 1.51
CA LEU A 90 -9.90 20.56 1.06
C LEU A 90 -10.49 19.48 1.95
N ALA A 91 -10.62 19.74 3.26
CA ALA A 91 -11.26 18.82 4.19
C ALA A 91 -12.74 18.55 3.88
N LYS A 92 -13.40 19.40 3.07
CA LYS A 92 -14.79 19.21 2.63
C LYS A 92 -14.92 18.37 1.36
N SER A 93 -13.82 17.91 0.77
CA SER A 93 -13.87 17.01 -0.38
C SER A 93 -14.60 15.72 -0.02
N LYS A 94 -15.36 15.17 -0.97
CA LYS A 94 -16.06 13.89 -0.83
C LYS A 94 -15.14 12.70 -0.51
N TYR A 95 -13.84 12.84 -0.78
CA TYR A 95 -12.86 11.79 -0.51
C TYR A 95 -12.38 11.80 0.95
N VAL A 96 -12.51 12.93 1.66
CA VAL A 96 -12.00 13.11 3.02
C VAL A 96 -13.06 12.66 4.02
N LYS A 97 -12.63 11.87 5.00
CA LYS A 97 -13.44 11.41 6.14
C LYS A 97 -13.31 12.35 7.33
N ASP A 98 -12.09 12.72 7.68
CA ASP A 98 -11.77 13.67 8.75
C ASP A 98 -10.37 14.24 8.50
N TYR A 99 -9.96 15.24 9.28
CA TYR A 99 -8.64 15.83 9.16
C TYR A 99 -8.13 16.34 10.51
N ASN A 100 -6.82 16.45 10.62
CA ASN A 100 -6.15 16.99 11.79
C ASN A 100 -5.07 18.01 11.39
N TYR A 101 -4.89 19.02 12.24
CA TYR A 101 -3.69 19.86 12.18
C TYR A 101 -2.58 19.22 12.99
N ILE A 102 -1.35 19.34 12.50
CA ILE A 102 -0.13 18.99 13.22
C ILE A 102 0.79 20.20 13.09
N GLY A 103 0.87 21.01 14.15
CA GLY A 103 1.79 22.14 14.20
C GLY A 103 2.55 22.13 15.51
N ASN A 104 3.85 22.41 15.45
CA ASN A 104 4.70 22.36 16.63
C ASN A 104 5.27 23.74 16.95
N THR A 105 5.10 24.16 18.19
CA THR A 105 5.78 25.33 18.78
C THR A 105 6.42 24.92 20.10
N PHE A 106 7.19 25.85 20.67
CA PHE A 106 7.85 25.66 21.95
C PHE A 106 7.25 26.64 22.95
N GLY A 107 6.96 26.12 24.14
CA GLY A 107 6.49 26.90 25.27
C GLY A 107 7.55 26.93 26.38
N ILE A 108 7.68 28.08 27.03
CA ILE A 108 8.43 28.21 28.28
C ILE A 108 7.41 28.19 29.41
N SER A 109 7.66 27.37 30.43
CA SER A 109 6.80 27.32 31.59
C SER A 109 7.12 28.46 32.54
N ASP A 110 6.11 29.21 32.95
CA ASP A 110 6.20 30.12 34.09
C ASP A 110 5.97 29.32 35.38
N GLY A 111 7.03 28.71 35.91
CA GLY A 111 7.02 28.01 37.21
C GLY A 111 6.80 26.48 37.18
N LEU A 112 6.72 25.83 36.01
CA LEU A 112 6.69 24.36 35.94
C LEU A 112 8.11 23.78 35.95
N LYS A 113 8.28 22.68 36.68
CA LYS A 113 9.45 21.81 36.62
C LYS A 113 9.30 20.86 35.44
N LEU A 114 10.33 20.75 34.60
CA LEU A 114 10.35 19.83 33.47
C LEU A 114 11.00 18.51 33.86
N VAL A 115 10.49 17.42 33.30
CA VAL A 115 11.06 16.08 33.46
C VAL A 115 12.42 16.04 32.77
N GLY A 116 13.44 15.50 33.45
CA GLY A 116 14.81 15.42 32.91
C GLY A 116 15.61 16.73 32.94
N ALA A 117 15.05 17.83 33.45
CA ALA A 117 15.82 19.06 33.67
C ALA A 117 16.81 18.85 34.84
N SER A 118 18.10 19.09 34.62
CA SER A 118 19.11 19.03 35.69
C SER A 118 19.05 20.29 36.55
N GLU A 119 19.18 20.17 37.88
CA GLU A 119 19.25 21.30 38.85
C GLU A 119 20.50 22.21 38.69
N ARG A 120 21.27 22.08 37.61
CA ARG A 120 22.50 22.87 37.42
C ARG A 120 22.15 24.27 36.90
N GLU A 121 22.30 25.26 37.78
CA GLU A 121 22.40 26.70 37.50
C GLU A 121 23.65 27.04 36.65
N ASP A 122 23.84 26.40 35.50
CA ASP A 122 24.87 26.82 34.54
C ASP A 122 24.20 27.80 33.55
N GLU A 123 24.15 29.09 33.92
CA GLU A 123 23.72 30.17 33.03
C GLU A 123 24.51 30.10 31.70
N GLY A 124 23.82 29.74 30.62
CA GLY A 124 24.35 29.81 29.24
C GLY A 124 24.58 28.49 28.52
N LYS A 125 24.48 27.32 29.16
CA LYS A 125 24.57 26.02 28.46
C LYS A 125 23.19 25.44 28.18
N GLY A 126 22.71 25.54 26.94
CA GLY A 126 21.41 25.00 26.50
C GLY A 126 20.56 25.96 25.66
N LYS A 127 21.02 27.21 25.47
CA LYS A 127 20.40 28.15 24.53
C LYS A 127 20.87 27.84 23.13
N VAL A 128 19.92 27.61 22.23
CA VAL A 128 20.19 27.37 20.82
C VAL A 128 19.30 28.28 20.00
N GLY A 129 19.86 28.88 18.94
CA GLY A 129 19.07 29.66 18.00
C GLY A 129 17.99 28.78 17.38
N MET A 130 16.73 29.23 17.38
CA MET A 130 15.59 28.50 16.82
C MET A 130 15.78 28.09 15.35
N ALA A 131 16.61 28.84 14.61
CA ALA A 131 17.07 28.48 13.28
C ALA A 131 17.90 27.18 13.28
N ALA A 132 18.86 27.03 14.19
CA ALA A 132 19.69 25.83 14.32
C ALA A 132 18.88 24.60 14.75
N VAL A 133 17.85 24.77 15.60
CA VAL A 133 16.91 23.69 15.99
C VAL A 133 16.09 23.19 14.79
N ARG A 134 15.83 24.06 13.81
CA ARG A 134 15.09 23.76 12.58
C ARG A 134 16.00 23.44 11.38
N GLY A 135 17.30 23.24 11.60
CA GLY A 135 18.27 22.87 10.56
C GLY A 135 18.79 24.03 9.70
N GLY A 136 18.57 25.28 10.14
CA GLY A 136 19.02 26.51 9.48
C GLY A 136 20.26 27.16 10.11
N SER A 137 20.95 27.99 9.34
CA SER A 137 22.02 28.88 9.82
C SER A 137 21.50 30.32 9.88
N GLY A 138 21.47 30.94 11.07
CA GLY A 138 21.04 32.32 11.25
C GLY A 138 20.89 32.75 12.72
N SER A 139 21.02 34.05 12.99
CA SER A 139 20.72 34.66 14.28
C SER A 139 19.19 34.78 14.47
N GLY A 140 18.56 33.70 14.92
CA GLY A 140 17.15 33.67 15.31
C GLY A 140 16.93 33.91 16.79
N THR A 141 15.69 33.87 17.25
CA THR A 141 15.39 33.90 18.70
C THR A 141 16.07 32.71 19.38
N GLU A 142 16.79 32.96 20.47
CA GLU A 142 17.36 31.91 21.31
C GLU A 142 16.25 31.25 22.13
N ILE A 143 16.15 29.92 22.03
CA ILE A 143 15.30 29.11 22.90
C ILE A 143 16.18 28.41 23.92
N ASP A 144 15.75 28.41 25.16
CA ASP A 144 16.34 27.60 26.22
C ASP A 144 15.79 26.16 26.12
N MET A 145 16.61 25.23 25.61
CA MET A 145 16.20 23.83 25.44
C MET A 145 15.97 23.09 26.77
N ASN A 146 16.46 23.63 27.88
CA ASN A 146 16.34 23.02 29.21
C ASN A 146 15.14 23.57 30.00
N ALA A 147 14.63 24.74 29.62
CA ALA A 147 13.46 25.38 30.23
C ALA A 147 12.22 25.42 29.32
N SER A 148 12.28 24.76 28.16
CA SER A 148 11.18 24.71 27.19
C SER A 148 10.58 23.32 27.06
N PHE A 149 9.29 23.27 26.79
CA PHE A 149 8.53 22.06 26.49
C PHE A 149 7.90 22.15 25.10
N MET A 150 7.55 20.99 24.54
CA MET A 150 6.94 20.92 23.22
C MET A 150 5.43 21.15 23.30
N ILE A 151 4.89 22.00 22.43
CA ILE A 151 3.45 22.19 22.26
C ILE A 151 3.07 21.74 20.86
N GLU A 152 2.16 20.78 20.79
CA GLU A 152 1.58 20.33 19.54
C GLU A 152 0.13 20.81 19.41
N GLY A 153 -0.12 21.60 18.38
CA GLY A 153 -1.43 22.11 18.02
C GLY A 153 -2.20 21.10 17.16
N VAL A 154 -3.34 20.65 17.67
CA VAL A 154 -4.19 19.63 17.03
C VAL A 154 -5.64 20.08 16.91
N ARG A 155 -6.40 19.42 16.03
CA ARG A 155 -7.86 19.54 15.96
C ARG A 155 -8.55 18.49 16.83
N LYS A 156 -8.04 17.26 16.81
CA LYS A 156 -8.51 16.12 17.62
C LYS A 156 -7.33 15.29 18.08
N THR A 157 -7.20 15.07 19.39
CA THR A 157 -6.14 14.17 19.90
C THR A 157 -6.37 12.72 19.49
N ALA A 158 -7.61 12.30 19.30
CA ALA A 158 -7.94 10.94 18.83
C ALA A 158 -7.40 10.63 17.41
N LEU A 159 -7.07 11.66 16.62
CA LEU A 159 -6.49 11.51 15.29
C LEU A 159 -4.96 11.47 15.28
N GLN A 160 -4.32 11.70 16.44
CA GLN A 160 -2.87 11.59 16.57
C GLN A 160 -2.42 10.14 16.50
N GLU A 161 -1.28 9.91 15.83
CA GLU A 161 -0.77 8.57 15.56
C GLU A 161 -0.54 7.79 16.87
N SER A 162 0.08 8.43 17.87
CA SER A 162 0.36 7.82 19.17
C SER A 162 -0.91 7.42 19.94
N PHE A 163 -2.03 8.12 19.74
CA PHE A 163 -3.31 7.73 20.32
C PHE A 163 -4.01 6.63 19.51
N LYS A 164 -3.90 6.66 18.17
CA LYS A 164 -4.45 5.62 17.28
C LYS A 164 -3.79 4.26 17.48
N ASN A 165 -2.47 4.23 17.65
CA ASN A 165 -1.71 2.99 17.85
C ASN A 165 -1.64 2.56 19.33
N GLY A 166 -2.24 3.33 20.24
CA GLY A 166 -2.35 2.99 21.66
C GLY A 166 -1.08 3.21 22.50
N LYS A 167 -0.05 3.86 21.94
CA LYS A 167 1.15 4.31 22.68
C LYS A 167 0.79 5.37 23.73
N SER A 168 -0.12 6.27 23.37
CA SER A 168 -0.68 7.32 24.23
C SER A 168 -2.13 7.00 24.60
N LYS A 169 -2.48 7.19 25.88
CA LYS A 169 -3.85 6.99 26.37
C LYS A 169 -4.22 8.09 27.35
N ILE A 170 -5.45 8.61 27.22
CA ILE A 170 -5.99 9.55 28.20
C ILE A 170 -6.42 8.74 29.42
N ILE A 171 -5.86 9.06 30.58
CA ILE A 171 -6.09 8.35 31.84
C ILE A 171 -7.02 9.14 32.78
N ASP A 172 -7.13 10.46 32.58
CA ASP A 172 -8.03 11.33 33.34
C ASP A 172 -8.51 12.50 32.46
N GLY A 173 -9.74 12.96 32.67
CA GLY A 173 -10.34 14.08 31.93
C GLY A 173 -10.83 13.73 30.51
N LYS A 174 -10.67 14.68 29.57
CA LYS A 174 -11.27 14.65 28.22
C LYS A 174 -10.23 14.85 27.11
N PRO A 175 -10.44 14.26 25.91
CA PRO A 175 -9.64 14.58 24.73
C PRO A 175 -9.92 15.97 24.19
N ILE A 176 -8.97 16.52 23.43
CA ILE A 176 -9.22 17.69 22.60
C ILE A 176 -10.08 17.27 21.41
N THR A 177 -11.14 18.03 21.17
CA THR A 177 -12.08 17.81 20.07
C THR A 177 -12.28 19.08 19.26
N GLU A 178 -12.90 18.95 18.08
CA GLU A 178 -13.18 20.07 17.18
C GLU A 178 -14.02 21.20 17.81
N GLN A 179 -14.84 20.89 18.82
CA GLN A 179 -15.67 21.88 19.54
C GLN A 179 -14.84 22.81 20.44
N MET A 180 -13.59 22.44 20.74
CA MET A 180 -12.67 23.19 21.59
C MET A 180 -11.74 24.10 20.80
N LYS A 181 -11.99 24.32 19.50
CA LYS A 181 -11.14 25.12 18.60
C LYS A 181 -10.66 26.41 19.25
N ASP A 182 -11.55 27.22 19.83
CA ASP A 182 -11.20 28.54 20.36
C ASP A 182 -11.00 28.57 21.89
N GLN A 183 -10.91 27.39 22.53
CA GLN A 183 -10.74 27.28 23.96
C GLN A 183 -9.25 27.16 24.33
N ASN A 184 -8.82 27.92 25.34
CA ASN A 184 -7.45 27.85 25.87
C ASN A 184 -7.31 26.64 26.80
N VAL A 185 -7.28 25.45 26.23
CA VAL A 185 -7.23 24.17 26.95
C VAL A 185 -6.03 23.35 26.51
N ALA A 186 -5.55 22.47 27.38
CA ALA A 186 -4.41 21.60 27.12
C ALA A 186 -4.66 20.18 27.63
N LEU A 187 -4.05 19.21 26.93
CA LEU A 187 -3.87 17.85 27.39
C LEU A 187 -2.40 17.70 27.83
N MET A 188 -2.18 17.30 29.08
CA MET A 188 -0.86 17.25 29.71
C MET A 188 -0.39 15.81 29.94
N GLU A 189 0.90 15.55 29.78
CA GLU A 189 1.46 14.23 30.06
C GLU A 189 1.53 13.96 31.57
N LYS A 190 1.25 12.73 31.98
CA LYS A 190 1.16 12.27 33.37
C LYS A 190 2.38 12.63 34.21
N ARG A 191 3.59 12.36 33.74
CA ARG A 191 4.84 12.60 34.48
C ARG A 191 5.04 14.09 34.74
N LEU A 192 4.71 14.94 33.77
CA LEU A 192 4.77 16.39 33.93
C LEU A 192 3.71 16.89 34.94
N ALA A 193 2.50 16.35 34.88
CA ALA A 193 1.44 16.68 35.82
C ALA A 193 1.80 16.26 37.27
N GLU A 194 2.27 15.03 37.46
CA GLU A 194 2.70 14.50 38.76
C GLU A 194 3.87 15.29 39.35
N LEU A 195 4.88 15.61 38.55
CA LEU A 195 6.04 16.39 38.98
C LEU A 195 5.66 17.77 39.53
N ASN A 196 4.59 18.36 39.00
CA ASN A 196 4.11 19.69 39.36
C ASN A 196 2.88 19.67 40.28
N ASN A 197 2.45 18.49 40.73
CA ASN A 197 1.23 18.29 41.53
C ASN A 197 -0.05 18.84 40.88
N LEU A 198 -0.14 18.78 39.55
CA LEU A 198 -1.26 19.28 38.76
C LEU A 198 -2.33 18.20 38.53
N LYS A 199 -3.59 18.62 38.43
CA LYS A 199 -4.77 17.80 38.18
C LYS A 199 -5.61 18.39 37.06
N VAL A 200 -6.56 17.60 36.56
CA VAL A 200 -7.58 18.09 35.62
C VAL A 200 -8.38 19.22 36.26
N GLY A 201 -8.54 20.33 35.53
CA GLY A 201 -9.16 21.58 35.97
C GLY A 201 -8.17 22.65 36.44
N ASP A 202 -6.92 22.28 36.70
CA ASP A 202 -5.89 23.26 37.07
C ASP A 202 -5.50 24.11 35.86
N LYS A 203 -5.05 25.33 36.14
CA LYS A 203 -4.60 26.27 35.12
C LYS A 203 -3.10 26.48 35.21
N VAL A 204 -2.45 26.49 34.05
CA VAL A 204 -1.02 26.74 33.92
C VAL A 204 -0.75 27.90 32.97
N LYS A 205 0.30 28.66 33.24
CA LYS A 205 0.76 29.73 32.38
C LYS A 205 1.82 29.20 31.42
N VAL A 206 1.59 29.42 30.13
CA VAL A 206 2.47 29.01 29.05
C VAL A 206 2.93 30.25 28.31
N GLN A 207 4.23 30.47 28.29
CA GLN A 207 4.85 31.59 27.61
C GLN A 207 5.37 31.15 26.23
N SER A 208 5.27 32.01 25.22
CA SER A 208 5.87 31.75 23.90
C SER A 208 7.39 31.59 24.00
N GLY A 209 8.00 30.85 23.07
CA GLY A 209 9.46 30.64 23.06
C GLY A 209 10.30 31.92 23.00
N ASP A 210 9.74 33.04 22.50
CA ASP A 210 10.38 34.36 22.48
C ASP A 210 10.03 35.26 23.67
N LYS A 211 9.30 34.73 24.65
CA LYS A 211 8.87 35.38 25.89
C LYS A 211 7.93 36.58 25.73
N LYS A 212 7.39 36.83 24.54
CA LYS A 212 6.51 38.00 24.29
C LYS A 212 5.05 37.78 24.67
N GLU A 213 4.56 36.56 24.49
CA GLU A 213 3.16 36.21 24.74
C GLU A 213 3.08 35.24 25.92
N THR A 214 2.08 35.42 26.79
CA THR A 214 1.80 34.49 27.90
C THR A 214 0.32 34.15 27.91
N LEU A 215 0.01 32.86 27.90
CA LEU A 215 -1.34 32.34 27.84
C LEU A 215 -1.63 31.46 29.05
N GLU A 216 -2.73 31.74 29.74
CA GLU A 216 -3.27 30.82 30.74
C GLU A 216 -4.11 29.74 30.04
N VAL A 217 -3.79 28.47 30.29
CA VAL A 217 -4.47 27.31 29.72
C VAL A 217 -4.96 26.37 30.83
N GLU A 218 -6.16 25.84 30.66
CA GLU A 218 -6.76 24.87 31.58
C GLU A 218 -6.40 23.44 31.15
N ILE A 219 -5.98 22.60 32.10
CA ILE A 219 -5.70 21.19 31.89
C ILE A 219 -7.03 20.43 31.85
N ILE A 220 -7.48 20.04 30.66
CA ILE A 220 -8.76 19.33 30.48
C ILE A 220 -8.61 17.80 30.54
N GLY A 221 -7.37 17.31 30.52
CA GLY A 221 -7.08 15.90 30.64
C GLY A 221 -5.60 15.61 30.81
N ILE A 222 -5.32 14.42 31.33
CA ILE A 222 -3.99 13.88 31.53
C ILE A 222 -3.85 12.61 30.69
N TYR A 223 -2.77 12.52 29.91
CA TYR A 223 -2.46 11.34 29.12
C TYR A 223 -1.16 10.69 29.59
N GLU A 224 -1.07 9.38 29.41
CA GLU A 224 0.12 8.58 29.64
C GLU A 224 0.65 8.09 28.29
N THR A 225 1.96 8.17 28.08
CA THR A 225 2.63 7.62 26.88
C THR A 225 3.79 6.70 27.27
N ASN A 226 3.98 5.64 26.48
CA ASN A 226 5.17 4.78 26.58
C ASN A 226 6.32 5.22 25.67
N GLU A 227 6.19 6.37 25.01
CA GLU A 227 7.26 6.97 24.21
C GLU A 227 8.41 7.44 25.10
N GLN A 228 9.64 7.22 24.61
CA GLN A 228 10.88 7.57 25.30
C GLN A 228 11.66 8.59 24.48
N ALA A 229 12.41 9.45 25.17
CA ALA A 229 13.32 10.39 24.53
C ALA A 229 14.42 9.63 23.76
N MET A 230 14.82 10.15 22.60
CA MET A 230 15.88 9.53 21.80
C MET A 230 17.26 10.06 22.18
N GLY A 231 18.15 9.15 22.55
CA GLY A 231 19.53 9.43 22.95
C GLY A 231 19.73 9.41 24.47
N GLN A 232 20.92 9.05 24.92
CA GLN A 232 21.23 8.90 26.36
C GLN A 232 21.16 10.22 27.15
N GLN A 233 21.13 11.38 26.48
CA GLN A 233 21.06 12.73 27.08
C GLN A 233 20.25 13.68 26.18
N ALA A 234 19.00 13.31 25.86
CA ALA A 234 18.10 14.22 25.16
C ALA A 234 17.77 15.44 26.06
N PRO A 235 17.78 16.68 25.53
CA PRO A 235 17.32 17.84 26.29
C PRO A 235 15.83 17.70 26.69
N PRO A 236 15.39 18.31 27.81
CA PRO A 236 14.01 18.24 28.29
C PRO A 236 12.95 18.54 27.22
N ILE A 237 13.19 19.49 26.31
CA ILE A 237 12.28 19.85 25.21
C ILE A 237 11.98 18.69 24.24
N MET A 238 12.84 17.68 24.17
CA MET A 238 12.72 16.50 23.33
C MET A 238 12.18 15.27 24.09
N ASP A 239 11.96 15.39 25.40
CA ASP A 239 11.36 14.33 26.20
C ASP A 239 9.85 14.30 25.96
N PRO A 240 9.26 13.16 25.54
CA PRO A 240 7.81 13.01 25.40
C PRO A 240 7.02 13.35 26.67
N ALA A 241 7.64 13.26 27.86
CA ALA A 241 7.04 13.69 29.12
C ALA A 241 6.76 15.20 29.16
N ASN A 242 7.57 16.00 28.47
CA ASN A 242 7.43 17.46 28.41
C ASN A 242 6.68 17.90 27.15
N LYS A 243 5.58 17.21 26.82
CA LYS A 243 4.75 17.51 25.64
C LYS A 243 3.31 17.81 26.02
N LEU A 244 2.82 18.97 25.56
CA LEU A 244 1.40 19.35 25.67
C LEU A 244 0.72 19.26 24.30
N TYR A 245 -0.51 18.76 24.29
CA TYR A 245 -1.41 18.97 23.14
C TYR A 245 -2.35 20.11 23.44
N MET A 246 -2.61 20.96 22.45
CA MET A 246 -3.57 22.07 22.54
C MET A 246 -4.39 22.17 21.25
N PRO A 247 -5.57 22.82 21.26
CA PRO A 247 -6.23 23.21 20.02
C PRO A 247 -5.28 24.00 19.12
N HIS A 248 -5.27 23.73 17.82
CA HIS A 248 -4.38 24.38 16.87
C HIS A 248 -4.43 25.92 16.94
N SER A 249 -5.61 26.50 17.13
CA SER A 249 -5.82 27.94 17.31
C SER A 249 -5.21 28.48 18.59
N THR A 250 -5.18 27.68 19.67
CA THR A 250 -4.53 28.03 20.94
C THR A 250 -3.02 28.00 20.80
N MET A 251 -2.48 26.94 20.18
CA MET A 251 -1.05 26.83 19.85
C MET A 251 -0.57 28.01 19.00
N LYS A 252 -1.37 28.42 18.00
CA LYS A 252 -1.06 29.54 17.11
C LYS A 252 -0.88 30.88 17.83
N LYS A 253 -1.53 31.10 18.99
CA LYS A 253 -1.32 32.30 19.82
C LYS A 253 0.09 32.35 20.44
N LEU A 254 0.74 31.18 20.55
CA LEU A 254 2.07 30.99 21.12
C LEU A 254 3.13 30.72 20.02
N GLU A 255 2.74 30.76 18.74
CA GLU A 255 3.64 30.55 17.61
C GLU A 255 4.53 31.80 17.42
N VAL A 256 5.84 31.61 17.46
CA VAL A 256 6.81 32.69 17.19
C VAL A 256 6.95 32.86 15.68
N ASP A 257 6.67 34.06 15.17
CA ASP A 257 6.74 34.37 13.74
C ASP A 257 8.20 34.51 13.27
N GLN A 258 8.78 33.42 12.74
CA GLN A 258 10.17 33.38 12.24
C GLN A 258 10.26 32.82 10.81
N GLY A 259 9.24 33.05 9.98
CA GLY A 259 9.28 32.74 8.54
C GLY A 259 8.81 31.34 8.14
N ILE A 260 9.25 30.27 8.82
CA ILE A 260 8.83 28.90 8.48
C ILE A 260 7.73 28.41 9.43
N SER A 261 6.49 28.33 8.95
CA SER A 261 5.42 27.68 9.72
C SER A 261 5.57 26.15 9.61
N SER A 262 5.55 25.47 10.75
CA SER A 262 5.67 24.00 10.83
C SER A 262 4.32 23.29 10.72
N VAL A 263 3.26 24.02 10.37
CA VAL A 263 1.89 23.50 10.36
C VAL A 263 1.68 22.62 9.14
N GLN A 264 1.34 21.37 9.42
CA GLN A 264 0.93 20.36 8.47
C GLN A 264 -0.56 20.03 8.67
N VAL A 265 -1.19 19.51 7.63
CA VAL A 265 -2.57 19.05 7.67
C VAL A 265 -2.62 17.63 7.18
N VAL A 266 -3.10 16.73 8.03
CA VAL A 266 -3.28 15.32 7.70
C VAL A 266 -4.75 15.10 7.38
N TYR A 267 -5.04 14.69 6.15
CA TYR A 267 -6.38 14.35 5.69
C TYR A 267 -6.55 12.84 5.73
N PHE A 268 -7.48 12.34 6.55
CA PHE A 268 -7.85 10.94 6.58
C PHE A 268 -8.94 10.70 5.55
N LEU A 269 -8.66 9.92 4.51
CA LEU A 269 -9.59 9.63 3.43
C LEU A 269 -10.57 8.51 3.79
N ASN A 270 -11.68 8.46 3.08
CA ASN A 270 -12.70 7.41 3.21
C ASN A 270 -12.19 6.03 2.76
N ASP A 271 -11.30 6.01 1.75
CA ASP A 271 -10.71 4.79 1.18
C ASP A 271 -9.30 5.10 0.65
N PRO A 272 -8.28 4.25 0.90
CA PRO A 272 -6.95 4.40 0.30
C PRO A 272 -6.95 4.53 -1.23
N GLN A 273 -7.93 3.95 -1.93
CA GLN A 273 -8.06 4.07 -3.39
C GLN A 273 -8.33 5.51 -3.85
N TYR A 274 -8.78 6.40 -2.96
CA TYR A 274 -9.04 7.79 -3.28
C TYR A 274 -7.82 8.71 -3.15
N ILE A 275 -6.66 8.21 -2.73
CA ILE A 275 -5.42 9.01 -2.59
C ILE A 275 -5.10 9.77 -3.89
N ASP A 276 -5.07 9.08 -5.03
CA ASP A 276 -4.76 9.71 -6.32
C ASP A 276 -5.81 10.73 -6.75
N ALA A 277 -7.09 10.41 -6.52
CA ALA A 277 -8.19 11.30 -6.84
C ALA A 277 -8.15 12.57 -5.99
N PHE A 278 -7.89 12.43 -4.69
CA PHE A 278 -7.75 13.53 -3.76
C PHE A 278 -6.51 14.38 -4.07
N LYS A 279 -5.34 13.78 -4.34
CA LYS A 279 -4.13 14.53 -4.74
C LYS A 279 -4.37 15.35 -6.01
N LYS A 280 -5.10 14.81 -6.99
CA LYS A 280 -5.48 15.55 -8.22
C LYS A 280 -6.46 16.69 -7.95
N GLU A 281 -7.40 16.51 -7.03
CA GLU A 281 -8.32 17.58 -6.61
C GLU A 281 -7.57 18.68 -5.84
N ALA A 282 -6.75 18.30 -4.86
CA ALA A 282 -6.00 19.22 -4.03
C ALA A 282 -4.99 20.06 -4.82
N LYS A 283 -4.39 19.50 -5.87
CA LYS A 283 -3.52 20.25 -6.81
C LYS A 283 -4.22 21.38 -7.57
N LYS A 284 -5.55 21.45 -7.56
CA LYS A 284 -6.33 22.56 -8.16
C LYS A 284 -6.64 23.68 -7.17
N SER A 285 -6.24 23.53 -5.91
CA SER A 285 -6.38 24.60 -4.90
C SER A 285 -5.34 25.70 -5.11
N ASN A 286 -5.47 26.80 -4.37
CA ASN A 286 -4.54 27.92 -4.39
C ASN A 286 -3.27 27.69 -3.53
N ILE A 287 -3.04 26.45 -3.08
CA ILE A 287 -1.84 26.08 -2.33
C ILE A 287 -0.62 26.13 -3.25
N ASP A 288 0.46 26.73 -2.78
CA ASP A 288 1.72 26.80 -3.51
C ASP A 288 2.51 25.49 -3.43
N PHE A 289 2.27 24.59 -4.39
CA PHE A 289 2.98 23.31 -4.51
C PHE A 289 4.45 23.43 -4.96
N THR A 290 4.96 24.65 -5.12
CA THR A 290 6.41 24.91 -5.20
C THR A 290 7.07 24.61 -3.87
N TYR A 291 6.42 24.98 -2.76
CA TYR A 291 6.92 24.81 -1.40
C TYR A 291 6.25 23.68 -0.62
N TYR A 292 5.00 23.35 -0.97
CA TYR A 292 4.22 22.31 -0.29
C TYR A 292 4.15 21.02 -1.11
N LYS A 293 4.08 19.89 -0.43
CA LYS A 293 3.78 18.58 -1.02
C LYS A 293 2.57 17.93 -0.35
N LEU A 294 1.91 17.06 -1.12
CA LEU A 294 0.92 16.11 -0.62
C LEU A 294 1.61 14.75 -0.56
N ASP A 295 2.01 14.37 0.64
CA ASP A 295 2.65 13.09 0.90
C ASP A 295 1.61 12.07 1.37
N ALA A 296 1.53 10.93 0.69
CA ALA A 296 0.66 9.83 1.07
C ALA A 296 1.49 8.59 1.46
N HIS A 297 2.69 8.84 2.00
CA HIS A 297 3.69 7.81 2.27
C HIS A 297 4.01 7.01 1.00
N ASP A 298 4.12 7.70 -0.14
CA ASP A 298 4.24 7.09 -1.48
C ASP A 298 5.41 6.08 -1.54
N SER A 299 6.51 6.34 -0.83
CA SER A 299 7.67 5.46 -0.74
C SER A 299 7.37 4.17 0.04
N LEU A 300 6.73 4.27 1.20
CA LEU A 300 6.35 3.10 2.01
C LEU A 300 5.28 2.27 1.29
N TYR A 301 4.32 2.94 0.65
CA TYR A 301 3.34 2.31 -0.23
C TYR A 301 4.02 1.51 -1.34
N LYS A 302 4.96 2.13 -2.08
CA LYS A 302 5.70 1.43 -3.15
C LYS A 302 6.51 0.25 -2.63
N GLN A 303 7.15 0.39 -1.47
CA GLN A 303 7.93 -0.70 -0.86
C GLN A 303 7.06 -1.88 -0.43
N MET A 304 5.86 -1.63 0.10
CA MET A 304 4.98 -2.70 0.61
C MET A 304 4.05 -3.30 -0.44
N ILE A 305 3.50 -2.46 -1.34
CA ILE A 305 2.46 -2.87 -2.30
C ILE A 305 3.04 -3.09 -3.70
N GLY A 306 4.12 -2.39 -4.08
CA GLY A 306 4.77 -2.54 -5.38
C GLY A 306 5.10 -4.00 -5.72
N PRO A 307 5.78 -4.75 -4.82
CA PRO A 307 6.02 -6.17 -5.03
C PRO A 307 4.74 -6.99 -5.27
N ILE A 308 3.67 -6.71 -4.53
CA ILE A 308 2.39 -7.44 -4.61
C ILE A 308 1.68 -7.16 -5.95
N GLU A 309 1.67 -5.91 -6.39
CA GLU A 309 1.11 -5.50 -7.68
C GLU A 309 1.91 -6.13 -8.85
N ASN A 310 3.24 -6.18 -8.74
CA ASN A 310 4.10 -6.84 -9.72
C ASN A 310 3.83 -8.35 -9.81
N ILE A 311 3.62 -9.04 -8.68
CA ILE A 311 3.22 -10.45 -8.67
C ILE A 311 1.86 -10.65 -9.36
N SER A 312 0.89 -9.75 -9.10
CA SER A 312 -0.42 -9.78 -9.77
C SER A 312 -0.30 -9.59 -11.29
N SER A 313 0.52 -8.63 -11.73
CA SER A 313 0.78 -8.36 -13.15
C SER A 313 1.51 -9.52 -13.84
N THR A 314 2.56 -10.05 -13.20
CA THR A 314 3.32 -11.21 -13.69
C THR A 314 2.42 -12.44 -13.80
N SER A 315 1.55 -12.68 -12.83
CA SER A 315 0.57 -13.77 -12.88
C SER A 315 -0.40 -13.59 -14.05
N GLN A 316 -0.84 -12.36 -14.34
CA GLN A 316 -1.66 -12.06 -15.50
C GLN A 316 -0.94 -12.39 -16.82
N MET A 317 0.34 -12.04 -16.92
CA MET A 317 1.17 -12.35 -18.08
C MET A 317 1.33 -13.87 -18.27
N ILE A 318 1.56 -14.62 -17.18
CA ILE A 318 1.65 -16.09 -17.21
C ILE A 318 0.36 -16.71 -17.75
N ILE A 319 -0.82 -16.24 -17.31
CA ILE A 319 -2.11 -16.73 -17.83
C ILE A 319 -2.17 -16.61 -19.36
N TYR A 320 -1.80 -15.45 -19.92
CA TYR A 320 -1.84 -15.23 -21.36
C TYR A 320 -0.84 -16.13 -22.11
N ILE A 321 0.41 -16.17 -21.66
CA ILE A 321 1.47 -16.96 -22.30
C ILE A 321 1.12 -18.45 -22.30
N VAL A 322 0.72 -18.98 -21.14
CA VAL A 322 0.38 -20.40 -20.98
C VAL A 322 -0.88 -20.75 -21.77
N SER A 323 -1.88 -19.87 -21.82
CA SER A 323 -3.09 -20.11 -22.60
C SER A 323 -2.80 -20.19 -24.10
N ILE A 324 -1.97 -19.29 -24.63
CA ILE A 324 -1.60 -19.27 -26.06
C ILE A 324 -0.73 -20.49 -26.39
N ALA A 325 0.33 -20.73 -25.62
CA ALA A 325 1.22 -21.88 -25.83
C ALA A 325 0.45 -23.20 -25.71
N GLY A 326 -0.44 -23.30 -24.72
CA GLY A 326 -1.32 -24.45 -24.51
C GLY A 326 -2.23 -24.71 -25.72
N ALA A 327 -2.87 -23.65 -26.27
CA ALA A 327 -3.70 -23.77 -27.47
C ALA A 327 -2.90 -24.26 -28.69
N ILE A 328 -1.67 -23.76 -28.88
CA ILE A 328 -0.79 -24.17 -29.99
C ILE A 328 -0.40 -25.64 -29.83
N ILE A 329 0.11 -26.04 -28.66
CA ILE A 329 0.58 -27.41 -28.40
C ILE A 329 -0.60 -28.40 -28.54
N LEU A 330 -1.76 -28.09 -27.96
CA LEU A 330 -2.96 -28.92 -28.10
C LEU A 330 -3.40 -29.01 -29.56
N GLY A 331 -3.39 -27.89 -30.30
CA GLY A 331 -3.73 -27.87 -31.71
C GLY A 331 -2.81 -28.76 -32.54
N LEU A 332 -1.50 -28.75 -32.28
CA LEU A 332 -0.54 -29.64 -32.95
C LEU A 332 -0.80 -31.11 -32.64
N ILE A 333 -1.06 -31.46 -31.38
CA ILE A 333 -1.37 -32.83 -30.96
C ILE A 333 -2.66 -33.33 -31.65
N ILE A 334 -3.69 -32.48 -31.68
CA ILE A 334 -4.96 -32.80 -32.34
C ILE A 334 -4.75 -32.94 -33.86
N MET A 335 -3.93 -32.08 -34.48
CA MET A 335 -3.60 -32.18 -35.90
C MET A 335 -2.90 -33.50 -36.25
N LEU A 336 -1.97 -33.95 -35.41
CA LEU A 336 -1.33 -35.27 -35.56
C LEU A 336 -2.33 -36.41 -35.38
N SER A 337 -3.24 -36.29 -34.41
CA SER A 337 -4.31 -37.28 -34.18
C SER A 337 -5.25 -37.41 -35.39
N ILE A 338 -5.66 -36.28 -35.98
CA ILE A 338 -6.44 -36.23 -37.22
C ILE A 338 -5.66 -36.89 -38.37
N LYS A 339 -4.36 -36.60 -38.51
CA LYS A 339 -3.51 -37.21 -39.54
C LYS A 339 -3.47 -38.74 -39.42
N GLY A 340 -3.33 -39.27 -38.20
CA GLY A 340 -3.35 -40.71 -37.90
C GLY A 340 -4.73 -41.39 -38.07
N ARG A 341 -5.77 -40.64 -38.42
CA ARG A 341 -7.16 -41.12 -38.59
C ARG A 341 -7.73 -40.84 -39.99
N ARG A 342 -6.93 -40.31 -40.92
CA ARG A 342 -7.43 -39.90 -42.25
C ARG A 342 -8.10 -41.03 -43.02
N LYS A 343 -7.55 -42.25 -43.01
CA LYS A 343 -8.14 -43.42 -43.68
C LYS A 343 -9.52 -43.77 -43.10
N GLU A 344 -9.64 -43.83 -41.77
CA GLU A 344 -10.91 -44.06 -41.08
C GLU A 344 -11.96 -42.99 -41.43
N MET A 345 -11.56 -41.72 -41.45
CA MET A 345 -12.44 -40.61 -41.83
C MET A 345 -12.85 -40.67 -43.31
N GLY A 346 -11.94 -41.06 -44.21
CA GLY A 346 -12.23 -41.27 -45.62
C GLY A 346 -13.31 -42.35 -45.83
N ILE A 347 -13.22 -43.47 -45.11
CA ILE A 347 -14.22 -44.55 -45.15
C ILE A 347 -15.58 -44.04 -44.64
N LEU A 348 -15.62 -43.34 -43.50
CA LEU A 348 -16.86 -42.79 -42.93
C LEU A 348 -17.54 -41.78 -43.87
N LEU A 349 -16.75 -40.94 -44.54
CA LEU A 349 -17.26 -40.00 -45.54
C LEU A 349 -17.81 -40.73 -46.77
N SER A 350 -17.15 -41.80 -47.25
CA SER A 350 -17.63 -42.62 -48.36
C SER A 350 -18.94 -43.36 -48.05
N ILE A 351 -19.17 -43.70 -46.77
CA ILE A 351 -20.42 -44.31 -46.29
C ILE A 351 -21.54 -43.25 -46.13
N GLY A 352 -21.25 -41.97 -46.33
CA GLY A 352 -22.23 -40.87 -46.33
C GLY A 352 -22.34 -40.07 -45.03
N GLU A 353 -21.38 -40.21 -44.09
CA GLU A 353 -21.35 -39.39 -42.87
C GLU A 353 -21.03 -37.92 -43.20
N LYS A 354 -21.73 -36.96 -42.59
CA LYS A 354 -21.48 -35.53 -42.82
C LYS A 354 -20.16 -35.08 -42.17
N LYS A 355 -19.40 -34.21 -42.86
CA LYS A 355 -18.12 -33.64 -42.39
C LYS A 355 -18.21 -32.98 -41.00
N TRP A 356 -19.29 -32.26 -40.70
CA TRP A 356 -19.48 -31.63 -39.39
C TRP A 356 -19.60 -32.64 -38.24
N LYS A 357 -20.16 -33.85 -38.48
CA LYS A 357 -20.25 -34.90 -37.45
C LYS A 357 -18.88 -35.48 -37.10
N LEU A 358 -17.95 -35.50 -38.06
CA LEU A 358 -16.56 -35.90 -37.84
C LEU A 358 -15.83 -34.84 -37.00
N MET A 359 -16.04 -33.55 -37.30
CA MET A 359 -15.50 -32.46 -36.48
C MET A 359 -16.06 -32.48 -35.05
N ALA A 360 -17.39 -32.62 -34.91
CA ALA A 360 -18.05 -32.70 -33.60
C ALA A 360 -17.56 -33.89 -32.77
N GLN A 361 -17.22 -35.01 -33.41
CA GLN A 361 -16.61 -36.15 -32.72
C GLN A 361 -15.29 -35.75 -32.04
N PHE A 362 -14.39 -35.05 -32.73
CA PHE A 362 -13.13 -34.59 -32.14
C PHE A 362 -13.34 -33.56 -31.03
N VAL A 363 -14.30 -32.65 -31.19
CA VAL A 363 -14.65 -31.68 -30.14
C VAL A 363 -15.10 -32.42 -28.87
N ILE A 364 -15.95 -33.44 -29.00
CA ILE A 364 -16.39 -34.25 -27.84
C ILE A 364 -15.21 -35.02 -27.22
N GLU A 365 -14.34 -35.64 -28.02
CA GLU A 365 -13.16 -36.36 -27.51
C GLU A 365 -12.28 -35.42 -26.66
N VAL A 366 -12.03 -34.20 -27.13
CA VAL A 366 -11.21 -33.22 -26.41
C VAL A 366 -11.95 -32.63 -25.21
N VAL A 367 -13.25 -32.32 -25.31
CA VAL A 367 -14.04 -31.81 -24.17
C VAL A 367 -14.10 -32.85 -23.03
N CYS A 368 -14.28 -34.13 -23.34
CA CYS A 368 -14.24 -35.19 -22.32
C CYS A 368 -12.87 -35.25 -21.62
N VAL A 369 -11.78 -35.16 -22.38
CA VAL A 369 -10.42 -35.10 -21.83
C VAL A 369 -10.20 -33.84 -20.99
N ALA A 370 -10.69 -32.69 -21.46
CA ALA A 370 -10.60 -31.41 -20.77
C ALA A 370 -11.31 -31.43 -19.41
N ILE A 371 -12.52 -32.01 -19.34
CA ILE A 371 -13.27 -32.16 -18.09
C ILE A 371 -12.51 -33.02 -17.08
N LEU A 372 -11.92 -34.14 -17.53
CA LEU A 372 -11.13 -35.01 -16.65
C LEU A 372 -9.86 -34.30 -16.15
N ALA A 373 -9.13 -33.64 -17.04
CA ALA A 373 -7.95 -32.88 -16.68
C ALA A 373 -8.27 -31.71 -15.74
N PHE A 374 -9.39 -31.02 -15.96
CA PHE A 374 -9.88 -29.95 -15.10
C PHE A 374 -10.20 -30.46 -13.69
N GLY A 375 -10.93 -31.58 -13.58
CA GLY A 375 -11.25 -32.19 -12.28
C GLY A 375 -9.99 -32.57 -11.50
N LEU A 376 -8.99 -33.11 -12.17
CA LEU A 376 -7.68 -33.38 -11.58
C LEU A 376 -6.95 -32.09 -11.19
N SER A 377 -7.00 -31.07 -12.04
CA SER A 377 -6.34 -29.78 -11.82
C SER A 377 -6.83 -29.08 -10.57
N VAL A 378 -8.13 -29.13 -10.26
CA VAL A 378 -8.65 -28.52 -9.02
C VAL A 378 -7.98 -29.12 -7.77
N THR A 379 -7.67 -30.42 -7.79
CA THR A 379 -7.02 -31.10 -6.64
C THR A 379 -5.51 -30.86 -6.57
N THR A 380 -4.82 -30.79 -7.72
CA THR A 380 -3.37 -30.57 -7.77
C THR A 380 -2.98 -29.09 -7.76
N GLY A 381 -3.90 -28.24 -8.19
CA GLY A 381 -3.67 -26.82 -8.48
C GLY A 381 -3.26 -26.03 -7.26
N ALA A 382 -3.81 -26.33 -6.07
CA ALA A 382 -3.49 -25.57 -4.85
C ALA A 382 -1.99 -25.65 -4.53
N LYS A 383 -1.41 -26.85 -4.62
CA LYS A 383 0.02 -27.07 -4.36
C LYS A 383 0.91 -26.38 -5.40
N VAL A 384 0.54 -26.48 -6.67
CA VAL A 384 1.26 -25.82 -7.77
C VAL A 384 1.20 -24.30 -7.60
N SER A 385 0.04 -23.77 -7.21
CA SER A 385 -0.20 -22.35 -7.03
C SER A 385 0.61 -21.78 -5.86
N GLN A 386 0.64 -22.48 -4.73
CA GLN A 386 1.46 -22.07 -3.59
C GLN A 386 2.94 -22.07 -3.95
N TYR A 387 3.43 -23.14 -4.60
CA TYR A 387 4.83 -23.23 -5.01
C TYR A 387 5.25 -22.08 -5.94
N ILE A 388 4.44 -21.78 -6.97
CA ILE A 388 4.73 -20.68 -7.89
C ILE A 388 4.62 -19.33 -7.18
N GLY A 389 3.62 -19.15 -6.31
CA GLY A 389 3.41 -17.93 -5.53
C GLY A 389 4.60 -17.61 -4.63
N ASP A 390 5.09 -18.59 -3.88
CA ASP A 390 6.23 -18.44 -2.96
C ASP A 390 7.51 -18.06 -3.72
N HIS A 391 7.75 -18.65 -4.90
CA HIS A 391 8.90 -18.33 -5.74
C HIS A 391 8.83 -16.92 -6.36
N LEU A 392 7.66 -16.49 -6.84
CA LEU A 392 7.47 -15.15 -7.37
C LEU A 392 7.67 -14.10 -6.28
N LEU A 393 7.12 -14.33 -5.09
CA LEU A 393 7.26 -13.42 -3.95
C LEU A 393 8.72 -13.30 -3.50
N SER A 394 9.42 -14.43 -3.36
CA SER A 394 10.83 -14.44 -2.96
C SER A 394 11.72 -13.68 -3.97
N SER A 395 11.45 -13.84 -5.27
CA SER A 395 12.17 -13.13 -6.33
C SER A 395 11.95 -11.61 -6.27
N GLU A 396 10.73 -11.18 -5.98
CA GLU A 396 10.38 -9.77 -5.95
C GLU A 396 10.91 -9.07 -4.69
N ILE A 397 10.88 -9.77 -3.54
CA ILE A 397 11.49 -9.27 -2.30
C ILE A 397 13.01 -9.14 -2.45
N ALA A 398 13.67 -10.11 -3.09
CA ALA A 398 15.10 -10.03 -3.37
C ALA A 398 15.46 -8.83 -4.28
N ALA A 399 14.69 -8.62 -5.35
CA ALA A 399 14.89 -7.48 -6.25
C ALA A 399 14.65 -6.12 -5.55
N ALA A 400 13.62 -6.01 -4.71
CA ALA A 400 13.33 -4.80 -3.95
C ALA A 400 14.41 -4.48 -2.89
N SER A 401 15.07 -5.51 -2.37
CA SER A 401 16.15 -5.36 -1.37
C SER A 401 17.43 -4.78 -1.99
N GLU A 402 17.77 -5.18 -3.23
CA GLU A 402 18.96 -4.66 -3.95
C GLU A 402 18.82 -3.16 -4.31
N GLU A 403 17.61 -2.69 -4.60
CA GLU A 403 17.36 -1.27 -4.92
C GLU A 403 17.50 -0.36 -3.68
N THR A 404 17.36 -0.90 -2.47
CA THR A 404 17.36 -0.12 -1.22
C THR A 404 18.78 0.19 -0.72
N ASP A 405 19.78 -0.63 -1.04
CA ASP A 405 21.16 -0.44 -0.54
C ASP A 405 21.93 0.70 -1.20
N THR A 406 21.47 1.21 -2.36
CA THR A 406 22.12 2.35 -3.02
C THR A 406 21.74 3.72 -2.44
N THR A 407 20.73 3.80 -1.56
CA THR A 407 20.22 5.09 -1.02
C THR A 407 20.61 5.34 0.45
N ARG A 408 21.44 4.47 1.07
CA ARG A 408 21.80 4.55 2.50
C ARG A 408 22.94 5.51 2.87
N ASN A 409 23.65 6.08 1.90
CA ASN A 409 24.71 7.05 2.17
C ASN A 409 24.20 8.50 2.03
N GLY A 410 23.50 8.97 3.06
CA GLY A 410 23.02 10.35 3.11
C GLY A 410 22.57 10.75 4.51
N THR A 411 23.46 11.43 5.24
CA THR A 411 23.23 12.40 6.33
C THR A 411 21.96 12.23 7.17
N VAL A 412 22.14 11.91 8.46
CA VAL A 412 21.08 11.95 9.48
C VAL A 412 20.56 13.38 9.61
N MET A 413 19.53 13.72 8.84
CA MET A 413 18.77 14.95 8.98
C MET A 413 17.74 14.74 10.09
N MET A 414 17.79 15.61 11.10
CA MET A 414 16.75 15.75 12.12
C MET A 414 15.40 15.85 11.39
N SER A 415 14.51 14.88 11.60
CA SER A 415 13.16 14.89 11.01
C SER A 415 12.48 16.20 11.35
N GLY A 416 11.94 16.89 10.33
CA GLY A 416 11.20 18.13 10.51
C GLY A 416 10.05 17.99 11.52
N PRO A 417 9.49 19.11 12.01
CA PRO A 417 8.49 19.09 13.06
C PRO A 417 7.22 18.40 12.55
N GLY A 418 6.91 17.22 13.08
CA GLY A 418 5.78 16.38 12.64
C GLY A 418 6.19 15.08 11.94
N GLY A 419 7.48 14.85 11.67
CA GLY A 419 7.95 13.53 11.28
C GLY A 419 7.96 12.62 12.51
N THR A 420 6.98 11.73 12.66
CA THR A 420 7.23 10.50 13.39
C THR A 420 8.41 9.83 12.69
N LEU A 421 9.51 9.67 13.40
CA LEU A 421 10.67 8.91 12.94
C LEU A 421 10.19 7.47 12.78
N GLN A 422 9.74 7.18 11.56
CA GLN A 422 9.21 5.90 11.16
C GLN A 422 10.38 4.96 10.98
N ASN A 423 10.99 4.58 12.11
CA ASN A 423 11.83 3.40 12.20
C ASN A 423 10.93 2.17 12.48
N GLN A 424 9.73 2.15 11.89
CA GLN A 424 8.99 0.92 11.72
C GLN A 424 9.51 0.29 10.45
N LYS A 425 10.52 -0.55 10.65
CA LYS A 425 10.73 -1.72 9.81
C LYS A 425 9.48 -2.58 9.99
N GLU A 426 8.36 -2.21 9.36
CA GLU A 426 7.27 -3.15 9.20
C GLU A 426 7.82 -4.25 8.31
N ASP A 427 7.93 -5.45 8.87
CA ASP A 427 8.42 -6.58 8.12
C ASP A 427 7.56 -6.72 6.85
N PRO A 428 8.19 -6.81 5.66
CA PRO A 428 7.46 -7.00 4.42
C PRO A 428 6.55 -8.22 4.56
N ILE A 429 5.44 -8.23 3.81
CA ILE A 429 4.50 -9.33 3.85
C ILE A 429 5.21 -10.60 3.36
N ASP A 430 5.63 -11.45 4.30
CA ASP A 430 6.44 -12.63 4.02
C ASP A 430 5.67 -13.76 3.32
N LYS A 431 4.33 -13.71 3.31
CA LYS A 431 3.49 -14.77 2.73
C LYS A 431 2.21 -14.23 2.10
N ILE A 432 1.97 -14.58 0.84
CA ILE A 432 0.67 -14.46 0.20
C ILE A 432 -0.04 -15.82 0.36
N ASP A 433 -1.18 -15.83 1.06
CA ASP A 433 -1.99 -17.04 1.20
C ASP A 433 -2.76 -17.31 -0.10
N VAL A 434 -2.29 -18.30 -0.86
CA VAL A 434 -2.86 -18.64 -2.17
C VAL A 434 -3.95 -19.69 -1.98
N SER A 435 -5.18 -19.22 -1.79
CA SER A 435 -6.36 -20.08 -1.73
C SER A 435 -7.10 -20.12 -3.07
N ILE A 436 -7.53 -21.32 -3.48
CA ILE A 436 -8.38 -21.49 -4.66
C ILE A 436 -9.78 -20.98 -4.34
N THR A 437 -10.25 -19.97 -5.08
CA THR A 437 -11.64 -19.51 -4.99
C THR A 437 -12.51 -20.13 -6.08
N GLY A 438 -13.83 -20.18 -5.86
CA GLY A 438 -14.78 -20.64 -6.87
C GLY A 438 -14.78 -19.79 -8.14
N GLU A 439 -14.43 -18.51 -8.03
CA GLU A 439 -14.26 -17.61 -9.17
C GLU A 439 -13.05 -18.00 -10.03
N ASP A 440 -11.92 -18.37 -9.41
CA ASP A 440 -10.71 -18.82 -10.11
C ASP A 440 -10.99 -20.10 -10.91
N VAL A 441 -11.68 -21.06 -10.28
CA VAL A 441 -12.10 -22.31 -10.90
C VAL A 441 -13.05 -22.05 -12.08
N GLY A 442 -13.98 -21.10 -11.92
CA GLY A 442 -14.89 -20.69 -12.99
C GLY A 442 -14.17 -20.04 -14.18
N LYS A 443 -13.28 -19.07 -13.94
CA LYS A 443 -12.47 -18.40 -14.97
C LYS A 443 -11.55 -19.37 -15.70
N MET A 444 -10.86 -20.23 -14.95
CA MET A 444 -10.00 -21.27 -15.51
C MET A 444 -10.82 -22.28 -16.34
N GLY A 445 -12.00 -22.68 -15.86
CA GLY A 445 -12.88 -23.58 -16.61
C GLY A 445 -13.35 -22.97 -17.93
N GLY A 446 -13.70 -21.68 -17.93
CA GLY A 446 -14.06 -20.93 -19.14
C GLY A 446 -12.92 -20.86 -20.15
N ILE A 447 -11.72 -20.48 -19.71
CA ILE A 447 -10.53 -20.41 -20.58
C ILE A 447 -10.09 -21.78 -21.06
N GLY A 448 -10.09 -22.79 -20.19
CA GLY A 448 -9.78 -24.17 -20.54
C GLY A 448 -10.72 -24.70 -21.63
N LEU A 449 -12.02 -24.48 -21.49
CA LEU A 449 -13.01 -24.86 -22.51
C LEU A 449 -12.78 -24.10 -23.82
N ALA A 450 -12.52 -22.79 -23.76
CA ALA A 450 -12.23 -21.98 -24.94
C ALA A 450 -10.98 -22.48 -25.68
N ILE A 451 -9.90 -22.77 -24.95
CA ILE A 451 -8.67 -23.36 -25.49
C ILE A 451 -8.97 -24.71 -26.15
N ALA A 452 -9.72 -25.60 -25.49
CA ALA A 452 -10.11 -26.90 -26.06
C ALA A 452 -10.85 -26.75 -27.40
N ILE A 453 -11.80 -25.81 -27.47
CA ILE A 453 -12.61 -25.58 -28.67
C ILE A 453 -11.74 -24.95 -29.78
N ILE A 454 -10.94 -23.93 -29.48
CA ILE A 454 -10.10 -23.26 -30.49
C ILE A 454 -9.03 -24.22 -31.03
N ALA A 455 -8.36 -24.95 -30.13
CA ALA A 455 -7.33 -25.94 -30.47
C ALA A 455 -7.89 -27.12 -31.27
N THR A 456 -9.19 -27.43 -31.15
CA THR A 456 -9.84 -28.47 -31.97
C THR A 456 -10.31 -27.95 -33.31
N LEU A 457 -10.92 -26.77 -33.37
CA LEU A 457 -11.54 -26.24 -34.57
C LEU A 457 -10.52 -26.01 -35.69
N LEU A 458 -9.36 -25.42 -35.38
CA LEU A 458 -8.33 -25.11 -36.37
C LEU A 458 -7.82 -26.36 -37.11
N PRO A 459 -7.34 -27.43 -36.43
CA PRO A 459 -7.04 -28.70 -37.08
C PRO A 459 -8.26 -29.36 -37.73
N ALA A 460 -9.45 -29.25 -37.14
CA ALA A 460 -10.66 -29.85 -37.68
C ALA A 460 -11.10 -29.24 -39.02
N LEU A 461 -10.73 -28.00 -39.34
CA LEU A 461 -10.93 -27.43 -40.69
C LEU A 461 -10.20 -28.24 -41.78
N SER A 462 -9.10 -28.92 -41.44
CA SER A 462 -8.44 -29.82 -42.39
C SER A 462 -9.33 -31.00 -42.81
N ILE A 463 -10.30 -31.39 -41.97
CA ILE A 463 -11.31 -32.43 -42.26
C ILE A 463 -12.26 -31.96 -43.37
N LEU A 464 -12.59 -30.67 -43.41
CA LEU A 464 -13.44 -30.11 -44.46
C LEU A 464 -12.80 -30.24 -45.85
N ARG A 465 -11.47 -30.20 -45.93
CA ARG A 465 -10.69 -30.36 -47.16
C ARG A 465 -10.43 -31.83 -47.55
N LEU A 466 -10.90 -32.80 -46.78
CA LEU A 466 -10.76 -34.22 -47.12
C LEU A 466 -11.69 -34.59 -48.28
N ASN A 467 -11.08 -35.15 -49.33
CA ASN A 467 -11.77 -35.78 -50.46
C ASN A 467 -11.63 -37.31 -50.33
N PRO A 468 -12.74 -38.05 -50.12
CA PRO A 468 -12.67 -39.49 -49.85
C PRO A 468 -11.96 -40.27 -50.95
N LYS A 469 -12.22 -39.90 -52.21
CA LYS A 469 -11.59 -40.48 -53.40
C LYS A 469 -10.06 -40.33 -53.38
N GLN A 470 -9.53 -39.18 -52.95
CA GLN A 470 -8.09 -38.93 -52.91
C GLN A 470 -7.38 -39.62 -51.73
N ILE A 471 -8.09 -39.94 -50.66
CA ILE A 471 -7.52 -40.61 -49.47
C ILE A 471 -7.44 -42.11 -49.69
N LEU A 472 -8.44 -42.69 -50.37
CA LEU A 472 -8.54 -44.13 -50.63
C LEU A 472 -7.67 -44.58 -51.82
N LEU A 473 -7.32 -43.67 -52.74
CA LEU A 473 -6.45 -43.94 -53.89
C LEU A 473 -4.97 -43.66 -53.62
N LYS A 474 -4.61 -43.21 -52.41
CA LYS A 474 -3.23 -42.83 -52.05
C LYS A 474 -2.40 -43.96 -51.42
N ASP A 475 -2.90 -45.19 -51.53
CA ASP A 475 -2.22 -46.42 -51.10
C ASP A 475 -1.65 -47.19 -52.31
N GLU A 476 -0.94 -46.48 -53.19
CA GLU A 476 0.13 -47.05 -54.02
C GLU A 476 1.47 -46.47 -53.60
#